data_AF-A0A6A4EPW3-F1
#
_entry.id   AF-A0A6A4EPW3-F1
#
_cell.length_a   1.000
_cell.length_b   1.000
_cell.length_c   1.000
_cell.angle_alpha   90.00
_cell.angle_beta   90.00
_cell.angle_gamma   90.00
#
_symmetry.space_group_name_H-M   'P 1'
#
loop_
_entity.id
_entity.type
_entity.pdbx_description
1 polymer ?
#
loop_
_entity_poly.entity_id
_entity_poly.type
_entity_poly.pdbx_seq_one_letter_code
_entity_poly.pdbx_strand_id
1 'polypeptide(L)'
;MARTPTSAYPSRISPLEMLTGVQPQFFDIVVFGSACTAYHDPCKKAWKPRAVVGMIIGKDDETKGYKVYLSHDRIVIATQHGQNVETLNAPGNLQL
;
A
#
# COMPACT_ATOMS: atom_id res chain seq x y z
N MET A 1 -0.04 13.55 -11.41
CA MET A 1 -0.19 12.37 -12.31
C MET A 1 1.18 12.07 -12.92
N ALA A 2 1.95 11.16 -12.31
CA ALA A 2 3.31 10.85 -12.77
C ALA A 2 3.21 9.90 -13.99
N ARG A 3 3.69 10.37 -15.15
CA ARG A 3 3.50 9.70 -16.44
C ARG A 3 4.43 8.50 -16.56
N THR A 4 3.87 7.39 -17.02
CA THR A 4 4.56 6.14 -17.41
C THR A 4 5.72 6.42 -18.37
N PRO A 5 6.76 5.54 -18.39
CA PRO A 5 7.90 5.69 -19.27
C PRO A 5 7.45 5.79 -20.73
N THR A 6 7.62 6.96 -21.30
CA THR A 6 7.21 7.28 -22.67
C THR A 6 8.39 7.08 -23.61
N SER A 7 8.14 6.63 -24.83
CA SER A 7 9.18 6.42 -25.84
C SER A 7 9.98 7.68 -26.20
N ALA A 8 9.52 8.85 -25.75
CA ALA A 8 10.19 10.13 -25.88
C ALA A 8 11.44 10.27 -24.99
N TYR A 9 11.65 9.40 -23.99
CA TYR A 9 12.84 9.44 -23.13
C TYR A 9 13.92 8.46 -23.63
N PRO A 10 15.20 8.90 -23.72
CA PRO A 10 16.31 7.98 -23.97
C PRO A 10 16.27 6.86 -22.95
N SER A 11 16.43 5.62 -23.42
CA SER A 11 16.37 4.41 -22.59
C SER A 11 15.03 4.12 -21.89
N ARG A 12 13.93 4.79 -22.25
CA ARG A 12 12.57 4.60 -21.65
C ARG A 12 12.55 4.78 -20.13
N ILE A 13 13.40 5.66 -19.62
CA ILE A 13 13.54 5.91 -18.18
C ILE A 13 12.38 6.81 -17.72
N SER A 14 11.83 6.54 -16.53
CA SER A 14 10.79 7.43 -15.97
C SER A 14 11.39 8.78 -15.56
N PRO A 15 10.66 9.91 -15.66
CA PRO A 15 11.20 11.21 -15.23
C PRO A 15 11.71 11.22 -13.79
N LEU A 16 11.11 10.41 -12.91
CA LEU A 16 11.53 10.27 -11.53
C LEU A 16 12.88 9.56 -11.43
N GLU A 17 13.05 8.45 -12.17
CA GLU A 17 14.33 7.72 -12.26
C GLU A 17 15.44 8.57 -12.89
N MET A 18 15.11 9.46 -13.83
CA MET A 18 16.06 10.42 -14.40
C MET A 18 16.53 11.45 -13.37
N LEU A 19 15.66 11.88 -12.46
CA LEU A 19 15.97 12.87 -11.42
C LEU A 19 16.68 12.26 -10.21
N THR A 20 16.35 11.02 -9.85
CA THR A 20 16.87 10.36 -8.64
C THR A 20 17.98 9.35 -8.93
N GLY A 21 18.15 8.92 -10.18
CA GLY A 21 19.02 7.81 -10.57
C GLY A 21 18.55 6.44 -10.07
N VAL A 22 17.36 6.37 -9.46
CA VAL A 22 16.81 5.16 -8.85
C VAL A 22 15.49 4.83 -9.53
N GLN A 23 15.35 3.59 -10.01
CA GLN A 23 14.10 3.12 -10.58
C GLN A 23 13.01 3.05 -9.48
N PRO A 24 11.94 3.87 -9.59
CA PRO A 24 10.88 3.87 -8.59
C PRO A 24 10.07 2.57 -8.67
N GLN A 25 9.86 1.95 -7.51
CA GLN A 25 8.99 0.77 -7.38
C GLN A 25 7.53 1.23 -7.31
N PHE A 26 6.84 1.27 -8.47
CA PHE A 26 5.46 1.78 -8.57
C PHE A 26 4.40 0.90 -7.87
N PHE A 27 4.74 -0.34 -7.52
CA PHE A 27 3.83 -1.23 -6.80
C PHE A 27 3.38 -0.62 -5.47
N ASP A 28 4.30 -0.01 -4.72
CA ASP A 28 4.01 0.55 -3.38
C ASP A 28 3.07 1.77 -3.44
N ILE A 29 3.07 2.51 -4.56
CA ILE A 29 2.23 3.69 -4.75
C ILE A 29 0.74 3.32 -4.88
N VAL A 30 0.44 2.19 -5.53
CA VAL A 30 -0.94 1.70 -5.70
C VAL A 30 -1.54 1.26 -4.36
N VAL A 31 -0.70 0.87 -3.41
CA VAL A 31 -1.14 0.34 -2.12
C VAL A 31 -1.55 1.47 -1.16
N PHE A 32 -0.97 2.67 -1.30
CA PHE A 32 -1.34 3.81 -0.46
C PHE A 32 -2.81 4.20 -0.61
N GLY A 33 -3.54 4.26 0.51
CA GLY A 33 -4.97 4.56 0.54
C GLY A 33 -5.89 3.36 0.31
N SER A 34 -5.34 2.18 -0.03
CA SER A 34 -6.15 0.96 -0.21
C SER A 34 -6.68 0.47 1.13
N ALA A 35 -7.95 0.03 1.13
CA ALA A 35 -8.52 -0.68 2.26
C ALA A 35 -7.86 -2.07 2.37
N CYS A 36 -7.54 -2.48 3.58
CA CYS A 36 -7.01 -3.80 3.86
C CYS A 36 -7.53 -4.32 5.19
N THR A 37 -7.54 -5.63 5.35
CA THR A 37 -7.82 -6.25 6.65
C THR A 37 -6.50 -6.58 7.34
N ALA A 38 -6.29 -6.00 8.51
CA ALA A 38 -5.09 -6.21 9.31
C ALA A 38 -5.43 -6.93 10.62
N TYR A 39 -4.51 -7.78 11.07
CA TYR A 39 -4.62 -8.44 12.36
C TYR A 39 -4.32 -7.45 13.48
N HIS A 40 -5.26 -7.29 14.40
CA HIS A 40 -5.12 -6.52 15.63
C HIS A 40 -5.29 -7.45 16.83
N ASP A 41 -4.27 -7.51 17.69
CA ASP A 41 -4.35 -8.34 18.88
C ASP A 41 -5.21 -7.64 19.95
N PRO A 42 -6.28 -8.27 20.46
CA PRO A 42 -7.17 -7.63 21.42
C PRO A 42 -6.60 -7.52 22.85
N CYS A 43 -5.32 -7.86 23.10
CA CYS A 43 -4.57 -7.80 24.38
C CYS A 43 -5.19 -8.53 25.59
N LYS A 44 -6.47 -8.91 25.54
CA LYS A 44 -7.23 -9.62 26.58
C LYS A 44 -7.77 -10.92 25.97
N LYS A 45 -7.97 -11.95 26.80
CA LYS A 45 -8.63 -13.23 26.43
C LYS A 45 -10.13 -13.03 26.17
N ALA A 46 -10.46 -12.09 25.29
CA ALA A 46 -11.81 -11.74 24.90
C ALA A 46 -12.05 -12.23 23.47
N TRP A 47 -13.24 -12.77 23.23
CA TRP A 47 -13.72 -13.12 21.90
C TRP A 47 -14.15 -11.85 21.17
N LYS A 48 -13.16 -11.06 20.74
CA LYS A 48 -13.35 -9.88 19.90
C LYS A 48 -12.86 -10.15 18.47
N PRO A 49 -13.43 -9.49 17.46
CA PRO A 49 -12.87 -9.52 16.11
C PRO A 49 -11.40 -9.13 16.13
N ARG A 50 -10.54 -10.01 15.59
CA ARG A 50 -9.09 -9.78 15.47
C ARG A 50 -8.69 -9.27 14.10
N ALA A 51 -9.58 -9.39 13.13
CA ALA A 51 -9.42 -8.87 11.79
C ALA A 51 -10.14 -7.51 11.72
N VAL A 52 -9.39 -6.43 11.55
CA VAL A 52 -9.92 -5.07 11.52
C VAL A 52 -9.62 -4.45 10.17
N VAL A 53 -10.62 -3.81 9.58
CA VAL A 53 -10.44 -3.05 8.34
C VAL A 53 -9.67 -1.78 8.66
N GLY A 54 -8.56 -1.58 7.96
CA GLY A 54 -7.71 -0.40 8.03
C GLY A 54 -7.34 0.09 6.65
N MET A 55 -6.61 1.20 6.62
CA MET A 55 -6.13 1.82 5.38
C MET A 55 -4.62 1.73 5.34
N ILE A 56 -4.06 1.32 4.21
CA ILE A 56 -2.60 1.27 4.08
C ILE A 56 -2.07 2.69 3.88
N ILE A 57 -1.17 3.12 4.76
CA ILE A 57 -0.54 4.44 4.72
C ILE A 57 0.88 4.40 4.17
N GLY A 58 1.41 3.22 3.88
CA GLY A 58 2.71 3.07 3.24
C GLY A 58 3.36 1.74 3.56
N LYS A 59 4.57 1.57 3.03
CA LYS A 59 5.42 0.43 3.32
C LYS A 59 6.17 0.66 4.63
N ASP A 60 6.40 -0.43 5.36
CA ASP A 60 7.31 -0.49 6.49
C ASP A 60 8.60 -1.18 6.06
N ASP A 61 9.68 -0.42 5.96
CA ASP A 61 10.97 -0.94 5.48
C ASP A 61 11.65 -1.88 6.50
N GLU A 62 11.35 -1.74 7.79
CA GLU A 62 11.92 -2.59 8.85
C GLU A 62 11.32 -4.00 8.84
N THR A 63 9.98 -4.11 8.76
CA THR A 63 9.27 -5.41 8.81
C THR A 63 9.00 -6.00 7.43
N LYS A 64 9.42 -5.33 6.35
CA LYS A 64 9.08 -5.65 4.96
C LYS A 64 7.55 -5.82 4.77
N GLY A 65 6.78 -5.05 5.53
CA GLY A 65 5.32 -5.10 5.58
C GLY A 65 4.70 -3.77 5.17
N TYR A 66 3.44 -3.58 5.55
CA TYR A 66 2.71 -2.33 5.36
C TYR A 66 2.39 -1.68 6.70
N LYS A 67 2.44 -0.35 6.74
CA LYS A 67 1.86 0.45 7.79
C LYS A 67 0.37 0.61 7.50
N VAL A 68 -0.46 0.16 8.42
CA VAL A 68 -1.92 0.20 8.31
C VAL A 68 -2.47 1.08 9.41
N TYR A 69 -3.28 2.06 9.03
CA TYR A 69 -4.04 2.90 9.94
C TYR A 69 -5.38 2.24 10.27
N LEU A 70 -5.60 1.98 11.55
CA LEU A 70 -6.85 1.48 12.10
C LEU A 70 -7.68 2.67 12.60
N SER A 71 -8.77 2.99 11.91
CA SER A 71 -9.60 4.17 12.22
C SER A 71 -10.32 4.06 13.57
N HIS A 72 -10.74 2.85 13.96
CA HIS A 72 -11.46 2.59 15.21
C HIS A 72 -10.63 2.98 16.45
N ASP A 73 -9.38 2.56 16.48
CA ASP A 73 -8.47 2.78 17.62
C ASP A 73 -7.52 3.97 17.39
N ARG A 74 -7.55 4.57 16.19
CA ARG A 74 -6.67 5.68 15.73
C ARG A 74 -5.18 5.36 15.87
N ILE A 75 -4.81 4.10 15.71
CA ILE A 75 -3.43 3.62 15.79
C ILE A 75 -2.90 3.23 14.42
N VAL A 76 -1.58 3.30 14.28
CA VAL A 76 -0.85 2.76 13.13
C VAL A 76 -0.17 1.47 13.57
N ILE A 77 -0.40 0.39 12.82
CA ILE A 77 0.27 -0.89 13.03
C ILE A 77 1.12 -1.24 11.81
N ALA A 78 2.28 -1.87 12.04
CA ALA A 78 3.04 -2.51 10.99
C ALA A 78 2.57 -3.97 10.87
N THR A 79 2.17 -4.39 9.67
CA THR A 79 1.76 -5.77 9.41
C THR A 79 2.37 -6.29 8.12
N GLN A 80 2.94 -7.49 8.20
CA GLN A 80 3.42 -8.22 7.02
C GLN A 80 2.28 -9.01 6.34
N HIS A 81 1.19 -9.28 7.06
CA HIS A 81 0.11 -10.17 6.62
C HIS A 81 -1.22 -9.42 6.43
N GLY A 82 -1.20 -8.35 5.62
CA GLY A 82 -2.44 -7.70 5.18
C GLY A 82 -3.22 -8.61 4.22
N GLN A 83 -4.46 -8.94 4.55
CA GLN A 83 -5.36 -9.70 3.68
C GLN A 83 -6.38 -8.79 3.01
N ASN A 84 -6.93 -9.23 1.87
CA ASN A 84 -7.95 -8.52 1.11
C ASN A 84 -7.58 -7.05 0.87
N VAL A 85 -6.37 -6.81 0.37
CA VAL A 85 -5.99 -5.46 -0.08
C VAL A 85 -6.81 -5.18 -1.31
N GLU A 86 -7.76 -4.25 -1.19
CA GLU A 86 -8.54 -3.72 -2.31
C GLU A 86 -7.62 -2.84 -3.16
N THR A 87 -6.77 -3.51 -3.93
CA THR A 87 -5.97 -2.88 -4.97
C THR A 87 -6.83 -2.61 -6.19
N LEU A 88 -6.36 -1.72 -7.07
CA LEU A 88 -7.00 -1.36 -8.35
C LEU A 88 -7.29 -2.54 -9.31
N ASN A 89 -7.01 -3.80 -8.94
CA ASN A 89 -7.33 -5.02 -9.68
C ASN A 89 -8.81 -5.43 -9.61
N ALA A 90 -9.69 -4.67 -8.94
CA ALA A 90 -11.11 -4.74 -9.24
C ALA A 90 -11.31 -4.36 -10.72
N PRO A 91 -12.12 -5.10 -11.51
CA PRO A 91 -12.33 -4.85 -12.94
C PRO A 91 -12.94 -3.46 -13.28
N GLY A 92 -13.10 -2.57 -12.30
CA GLY A 92 -13.57 -1.18 -12.44
C GLY A 92 -12.49 -0.14 -12.75
N ASN A 93 -11.21 -0.51 -12.92
CA ASN A 93 -10.16 0.41 -13.40
C ASN A 93 -9.68 0.09 -14.81
N LEU A 94 -10.56 -0.46 -15.66
CA LEU A 94 -10.40 -0.30 -17.10
C LEU A 94 -10.68 1.16 -17.44
N GLN A 95 -9.57 1.90 -17.51
CA GLN A 95 -9.38 3.20 -18.15
C GLN A 95 -10.62 3.82 -18.81
N LEU A 96 -10.98 5.03 -18.37
CA LEU A 96 -11.43 6.10 -19.27
C LEU A 96 -10.70 7.40 -18.90
#